data_AF-A0A932MAJ2-F1
#
_entry.id   AF-A0A932MAJ2-F1
#
_cell.length_a   1.000
_cell.length_b   1.000
_cell.length_c   1.000
_cell.angle_alpha   90.00
_cell.angle_beta   90.00
_cell.angle_gamma   90.00
#
_symmetry.space_group_name_H-M   'P 1'
#
loop_
_entity.id
_entity.type
_entity.pdbx_description
1 polymer ?
#
loop_
_entity_poly.entity_id
_entity_poly.type
_entity_poly.pdbx_seq_one_letter_code
_entity_poly.pdbx_strand_id
1 'polypeptide(L)'
;MRCQQPHGDLSGDALKFFGAQRIVLVSPYASQNEKVKVFLEAEGFKVLHAKGLEAKLTAIGRLPGSLAYRLAKEAVQEAPERPQAVYIAGGLLRATGQVALLEQDLGIPVVASHAAFLWAACRALSIHETIKGYGKLLETLSEAKP
;
A
#
# COMPACT_ATOMS: atom_id res chain seq x y z
N MET A 1 -5.49 31.72 -3.65
CA MET A 1 -4.68 31.09 -2.59
C MET A 1 -4.64 29.59 -2.86
N ARG A 2 -3.54 29.08 -3.41
CA ARG A 2 -3.30 27.63 -3.54
C ARG A 2 -2.53 27.21 -2.31
N CYS A 3 -3.18 26.51 -1.39
CA CYS A 3 -2.51 25.93 -0.23
C CYS A 3 -1.69 24.74 -0.73
N GLN A 4 -0.46 25.00 -1.20
CA GLN A 4 0.57 23.98 -1.35
C GLN A 4 1.28 23.89 -0.01
N GLN A 5 0.72 23.09 0.91
CA GLN A 5 1.48 22.58 2.05
C GLN A 5 2.19 21.30 1.58
N PRO A 6 3.49 21.10 1.88
CA PRO A 6 4.19 19.87 1.58
C PRO A 6 3.83 18.85 2.67
N HIS A 7 2.65 18.24 2.58
CA HIS A 7 2.34 17.07 3.39
C HIS A 7 2.90 15.87 2.64
N GLY A 8 3.82 15.13 3.28
CA GLY A 8 4.27 13.84 2.76
C GLY A 8 3.07 12.95 2.44
N ASP A 9 3.18 12.13 1.39
CA ASP A 9 2.15 11.15 1.11
C ASP A 9 2.04 10.19 2.31
N LEU A 10 0.84 10.09 2.88
CA LEU A 10 0.55 9.19 4.01
C LEU A 10 0.98 7.75 3.70
N SER A 11 0.86 7.34 2.43
CA SER A 11 1.32 6.04 1.97
C SER A 11 2.85 5.93 1.95
N GLY A 12 3.53 6.99 1.52
CA GLY A 12 4.97 7.12 1.60
C GLY A 12 5.49 7.09 3.03
N ASP A 13 4.84 7.79 3.96
CA ASP A 13 5.22 7.79 5.38
C ASP A 13 5.04 6.38 6.01
N ALA A 14 3.97 5.68 5.66
CA ALA A 14 3.75 4.30 6.10
C ALA A 14 4.80 3.32 5.53
N LEU A 15 5.21 3.49 4.27
CA LEU A 15 6.29 2.69 3.67
C LEU A 15 7.65 3.00 4.32
N LYS A 16 7.93 4.28 4.59
CA LYS A 16 9.14 4.74 5.28
C LYS A 16 9.18 4.24 6.72
N PHE A 17 8.04 4.15 7.41
CA PHE A 17 7.95 3.57 8.76
C PHE A 17 8.46 2.12 8.80
N PHE A 18 8.24 1.33 7.75
CA PHE A 18 8.80 -0.01 7.62
C PHE A 18 10.24 -0.06 7.10
N GLY A 19 10.89 1.08 6.89
CA GLY A 19 12.23 1.16 6.30
C GLY A 19 12.29 0.69 4.84
N ALA A 20 11.16 0.66 4.14
CA ALA A 20 11.10 0.20 2.77
C ALA A 20 11.62 1.28 1.81
N GLN A 21 12.54 0.89 0.91
CA GLN A 21 13.04 1.72 -0.18
C GLN A 21 12.75 1.08 -1.54
N ARG A 22 12.79 -0.25 -1.62
CA ARG A 22 12.48 -1.02 -2.82
C ARG A 22 11.12 -1.68 -2.67
N ILE A 23 10.17 -1.30 -3.52
CA ILE A 23 8.78 -1.70 -3.38
C ILE A 23 8.23 -2.27 -4.69
N VAL A 24 7.16 -3.04 -4.61
CA VAL A 24 6.31 -3.32 -5.77
C VAL A 24 4.99 -2.57 -5.64
N LEU A 25 4.48 -2.10 -6.78
CA LEU A 25 3.21 -1.40 -6.88
C LEU A 25 2.14 -2.35 -7.39
N VAL A 26 1.03 -2.43 -6.66
CA VAL A 26 -0.20 -3.08 -7.10
C VAL A 26 -1.27 -2.03 -7.20
N SER A 27 -2.03 -2.00 -8.30
CA SER A 27 -3.11 -1.05 -8.45
C SER A 27 -4.33 -1.66 -9.16
N PRO A 28 -5.51 -1.03 -9.05
CA PRO A 28 -6.68 -1.45 -9.81
C PRO A 28 -6.58 -1.10 -11.31
N TYR A 29 -5.65 -0.22 -11.71
CA TYR A 29 -5.54 0.27 -13.09
C TYR A 29 -4.10 0.25 -13.56
N ALA A 30 -3.77 -0.68 -14.45
CA ALA A 30 -2.47 -0.68 -15.09
C ALA A 30 -2.17 0.65 -15.82
N SER A 31 -3.20 1.30 -16.39
CA SER A 31 -3.08 2.62 -17.03
C SER A 31 -2.65 3.76 -16.10
N GLN A 32 -2.78 3.62 -14.78
CA GLN A 32 -2.33 4.62 -13.81
C GLN A 32 -0.98 4.26 -13.17
N ASN A 33 -0.48 3.04 -13.38
CA ASN A 33 0.74 2.55 -12.74
C ASN A 33 1.93 3.45 -13.00
N GLU A 34 2.11 3.94 -14.24
CA GLU A 34 3.24 4.80 -14.56
C GLU A 34 3.21 6.12 -13.79
N LYS A 35 2.04 6.74 -13.66
CA LYS A 35 1.90 7.99 -12.89
C LYS A 35 2.18 7.77 -11.40
N VAL A 36 1.63 6.69 -10.84
CA VAL A 36 1.85 6.35 -9.43
C VAL A 36 3.31 5.97 -9.19
N LYS A 37 3.94 5.26 -10.13
CA LYS A 37 5.36 4.93 -10.08
C LYS A 37 6.22 6.19 -10.06
N VAL A 38 6.02 7.11 -11.01
CA VAL A 38 6.77 8.39 -11.05
C VAL A 38 6.61 9.16 -9.74
N PHE A 39 5.40 9.18 -9.18
CA PHE A 39 5.14 9.81 -7.90
C PHE A 39 5.92 9.16 -6.73
N LEU A 40 5.89 7.82 -6.63
CA LEU A 40 6.63 7.08 -5.61
C LEU A 40 8.15 7.22 -5.78
N GLU A 41 8.64 7.28 -7.02
CA GLU A 41 10.05 7.49 -7.31
C GLU A 41 10.50 8.90 -6.93
N ALA A 42 9.66 9.90 -7.12
CA ALA A 42 9.91 11.26 -6.63
C ALA A 42 9.95 11.35 -5.09
N GLU A 43 9.22 10.47 -4.39
CA GLU A 43 9.25 10.31 -2.93
C GLU A 43 10.46 9.51 -2.41
N GLY A 44 11.33 9.03 -3.31
CA GLY A 44 12.57 8.33 -2.97
C GLY A 44 12.47 6.80 -2.94
N PHE A 45 11.36 6.22 -3.42
CA PHE A 45 11.23 4.77 -3.55
C PHE A 45 11.77 4.28 -4.90
N LYS A 46 12.25 3.04 -4.95
CA LYS A 46 12.54 2.30 -6.17
C LYS A 46 11.40 1.32 -6.43
N VAL A 47 10.57 1.59 -7.44
CA VAL A 47 9.47 0.69 -7.82
C VAL A 47 10.02 -0.41 -8.72
N LEU A 48 10.19 -1.61 -8.16
CA LEU A 48 10.79 -2.76 -8.84
C LEU A 48 9.89 -3.36 -9.92
N HIS A 49 8.59 -3.35 -9.67
CA HIS A 49 7.58 -3.84 -10.59
C HIS A 49 6.24 -3.18 -10.27
N ALA A 50 5.40 -3.00 -11.29
CA ALA A 50 4.07 -2.43 -11.13
C ALA A 50 3.03 -3.29 -11.86
N LYS A 51 2.09 -3.87 -11.11
CA LYS A 51 1.04 -4.73 -11.66
C LYS A 51 -0.34 -4.14 -11.38
N GLY A 52 -1.21 -4.19 -12.38
CA GLY A 52 -2.59 -3.73 -12.24
C GLY A 52 -3.51 -4.40 -13.23
N LEU A 53 -4.80 -4.09 -13.14
CA LEU A 53 -5.81 -4.64 -14.04
C LEU A 53 -6.09 -3.70 -15.20
N GLU A 54 -6.39 -4.29 -16.35
CA GLU A 54 -7.06 -3.61 -17.46
C GLU A 54 -8.58 -3.73 -17.27
N ALA A 55 -9.12 -3.10 -16.23
CA ALA A 55 -10.53 -3.18 -15.87
C ALA A 55 -11.22 -1.80 -15.84
N LYS A 56 -12.49 -1.76 -16.29
CA LYS A 56 -13.33 -0.56 -16.18
C LYS A 56 -13.70 -0.29 -14.72
N LEU A 57 -13.77 0.99 -14.34
CA LEU A 57 -14.12 1.47 -12.99
C LEU A 57 -15.38 0.79 -12.41
N THR A 58 -16.40 0.58 -13.24
CA THR A 58 -17.69 -0.01 -12.85
C THR A 58 -17.61 -1.49 -12.45
N ALA A 59 -16.55 -2.20 -12.85
CA ALA A 59 -16.36 -3.61 -12.53
C ALA A 59 -15.62 -3.83 -11.20
N ILE A 60 -14.89 -2.83 -10.71
CA ILE A 60 -13.90 -3.02 -9.62
C ILE A 60 -14.56 -3.32 -8.28
N GLY A 61 -15.66 -2.66 -7.95
CA GLY A 61 -16.41 -2.94 -6.73
C GLY A 61 -16.99 -4.36 -6.66
N ARG A 62 -17.04 -5.07 -7.80
CA ARG A 62 -17.50 -6.46 -7.91
C ARG A 62 -16.34 -7.47 -7.97
N LEU A 63 -15.09 -6.99 -8.01
CA LEU A 63 -13.94 -7.90 -8.05
C LEU A 63 -13.78 -8.60 -6.70
N PRO A 64 -13.42 -9.89 -6.70
CA PRO A 64 -13.21 -10.62 -5.47
C PRO A 64 -11.97 -10.07 -4.74
N GLY A 65 -11.99 -10.03 -3.42
CA GLY A 65 -10.85 -9.56 -2.62
C GLY A 65 -9.57 -10.36 -2.85
N SER A 66 -9.70 -11.65 -3.19
CA SER A 66 -8.59 -12.53 -3.59
C SER A 66 -7.81 -12.05 -4.81
N LEU A 67 -8.37 -11.12 -5.60
CA LEU A 67 -7.66 -10.54 -6.72
C LEU A 67 -6.48 -9.65 -6.28
N ALA A 68 -6.66 -8.87 -5.21
CA ALA A 68 -5.57 -8.06 -4.64
C ALA A 68 -4.42 -8.96 -4.18
N TYR A 69 -4.77 -10.06 -3.52
CA TYR A 69 -3.83 -11.08 -3.07
C TYR A 69 -3.05 -11.69 -4.25
N ARG A 70 -3.73 -12.14 -5.30
CA ARG A 70 -3.07 -12.71 -6.49
C ARG A 70 -2.15 -11.71 -7.19
N LEU A 71 -2.64 -10.51 -7.47
CA LEU A 71 -1.85 -9.47 -8.14
C LEU A 71 -0.61 -9.10 -7.36
N ALA A 72 -0.71 -9.03 -6.03
CA ALA A 72 0.44 -8.75 -5.18
C ALA A 72 1.48 -9.87 -5.21
N LYS A 73 1.07 -11.13 -5.13
CA LYS A 73 2.01 -12.26 -5.23
C LYS A 73 2.70 -12.30 -6.59
N GLU A 74 1.94 -12.12 -7.66
CA GLU A 74 2.50 -12.07 -9.01
C GLU A 74 3.47 -10.89 -9.16
N ALA A 75 3.11 -9.69 -8.68
CA ALA A 75 3.99 -8.52 -8.74
C ALA A 75 5.32 -8.74 -7.99
N VAL A 76 5.29 -9.44 -6.85
CA VAL A 76 6.51 -9.79 -6.11
C VAL A 76 7.34 -10.85 -6.85
N GLN A 77 6.69 -11.84 -7.48
CA GLN A 77 7.37 -12.88 -8.25
C GLN A 77 8.00 -12.35 -9.54
N GLU A 78 7.36 -11.39 -10.19
CA GLU A 78 7.81 -10.76 -11.44
C GLU A 78 8.82 -9.63 -11.21
N ALA A 79 9.07 -9.26 -9.96
CA ALA A 79 10.07 -8.25 -9.62
C ALA A 79 11.49 -8.78 -9.91
N PRO A 80 12.39 -7.94 -10.46
CA PRO A 80 13.76 -8.34 -10.78
C PRO A 80 14.61 -8.67 -9.54
N GLU A 81 14.19 -8.20 -8.36
CA GLU A 81 14.82 -8.48 -7.07
C GLU A 81 13.76 -8.50 -5.96
N ARG A 82 14.11 -9.00 -4.77
CA ARG A 82 13.16 -9.12 -3.65
C ARG A 82 12.75 -7.72 -3.14
N PRO A 83 11.46 -7.35 -3.20
CA PRO A 83 10.98 -6.10 -2.61
C PRO A 83 11.00 -6.14 -1.07
N GLN A 84 11.05 -4.97 -0.46
CA GLN A 84 10.96 -4.77 0.99
C GLN A 84 9.53 -4.52 1.45
N ALA A 85 8.66 -4.03 0.56
CA ALA A 85 7.23 -3.87 0.84
C ALA A 85 6.40 -3.99 -0.44
N VAL A 86 5.13 -4.34 -0.29
CA VAL A 86 4.11 -4.22 -1.33
C VAL A 86 3.29 -2.98 -1.06
N TYR A 87 3.14 -2.10 -2.05
CA TYR A 87 2.21 -0.99 -1.99
C TYR A 87 0.97 -1.28 -2.83
N ILE A 88 -0.21 -1.29 -2.20
CA ILE A 88 -1.50 -1.46 -2.88
C ILE A 88 -2.16 -0.09 -2.99
N ALA A 89 -2.09 0.49 -4.19
CA ALA A 89 -2.70 1.76 -4.53
C ALA A 89 -4.22 1.64 -4.71
N GLY A 90 -4.96 2.61 -4.19
CA GLY A 90 -6.39 2.81 -4.48
C GLY A 90 -7.35 2.07 -3.54
N GLY A 91 -8.42 2.75 -3.11
CA GLY A 91 -9.39 2.26 -2.12
C GLY A 91 -10.43 1.27 -2.65
N LEU A 92 -10.43 0.93 -3.95
CA LEU A 92 -11.46 0.10 -4.58
C LEU A 92 -11.12 -1.40 -4.61
N LEU A 93 -9.84 -1.78 -4.48
CA LEU A 93 -9.46 -3.16 -4.24
C LEU A 93 -9.77 -3.49 -2.78
N ARG A 94 -10.64 -4.48 -2.56
CA ARG A 94 -10.94 -5.05 -1.23
C ARG A 94 -9.73 -5.83 -0.69
N ALA A 95 -8.63 -5.12 -0.44
CA ALA A 95 -7.38 -5.69 0.03
C ALA A 95 -7.37 -5.87 1.56
N THR A 96 -8.21 -5.12 2.30
CA THR A 96 -8.25 -5.10 3.78
C THR A 96 -8.24 -6.49 4.42
N GLY A 97 -9.13 -7.38 3.98
CA GLY A 97 -9.23 -8.75 4.51
C GLY A 97 -8.16 -9.72 4.00
N GLN A 98 -7.23 -9.28 3.17
CA GLN A 98 -6.16 -10.11 2.60
C GLN A 98 -4.77 -9.65 3.02
N VAL A 99 -4.62 -8.45 3.61
CA VAL A 99 -3.32 -7.86 3.98
C VAL A 99 -2.55 -8.79 4.91
N ALA A 100 -3.13 -9.20 6.03
CA ALA A 100 -2.44 -10.05 7.01
C ALA A 100 -1.98 -11.40 6.42
N LEU A 101 -2.84 -12.06 5.64
CA LEU A 101 -2.49 -13.31 4.96
C LEU A 101 -1.38 -13.11 3.93
N LEU A 102 -1.44 -12.01 3.18
CA LEU A 102 -0.42 -11.67 2.18
C LEU A 102 0.94 -11.38 2.84
N GLU A 103 0.96 -10.66 3.96
CA GLU A 103 2.18 -10.42 4.73
C GLU A 103 2.77 -11.70 5.31
N GLN A 104 1.92 -12.62 5.78
CA GLN A 104 2.34 -13.94 6.25
C GLN A 104 3.01 -14.74 5.12
N ASP A 105 2.42 -14.75 3.93
CA ASP A 105 2.90 -15.54 2.80
C ASP A 105 4.15 -14.95 2.13
N LEU A 106 4.25 -13.62 2.06
CA LEU A 106 5.38 -12.93 1.42
C LEU A 106 6.56 -12.67 2.37
N GLY A 107 6.29 -12.65 3.68
CA GLY A 107 7.26 -12.31 4.73
C GLY A 107 7.71 -10.84 4.70
N ILE A 108 7.01 -9.97 3.98
CA ILE A 108 7.27 -8.52 3.87
C ILE A 108 6.00 -7.73 4.15
N PRO A 109 6.09 -6.50 4.68
CA PRO A 109 4.92 -5.67 4.95
C PRO A 109 4.14 -5.31 3.67
N VAL A 110 2.84 -5.14 3.83
CA VAL A 110 1.91 -4.73 2.77
C VAL A 110 1.22 -3.45 3.21
N VAL A 111 1.45 -2.36 2.49
CA VAL A 111 0.83 -1.06 2.75
C VAL A 111 -0.26 -0.82 1.73
N ALA A 112 -1.51 -0.78 2.16
CA ALA A 112 -2.62 -0.34 1.32
C ALA A 112 -2.96 1.13 1.59
N SER A 113 -3.31 1.92 0.57
CA SER A 113 -3.54 3.38 0.74
C SER A 113 -4.58 3.72 1.82
N HIS A 114 -5.65 2.93 1.96
CA HIS A 114 -6.66 3.14 3.01
C HIS A 114 -6.14 2.83 4.41
N ALA A 115 -5.27 1.82 4.55
CA ALA A 115 -4.64 1.48 5.82
C ALA A 115 -3.64 2.56 6.22
N ALA A 116 -2.87 3.10 5.27
CA ALA A 116 -1.98 4.24 5.50
C ALA A 116 -2.74 5.50 5.94
N PHE A 117 -3.89 5.79 5.29
CA PHE A 117 -4.76 6.88 5.69
C PHE A 117 -5.30 6.70 7.12
N LEU A 118 -5.84 5.51 7.43
CA LEU A 118 -6.35 5.21 8.76
C LEU A 118 -5.24 5.29 9.81
N TRP A 119 -4.06 4.74 9.52
CA TRP A 119 -2.91 4.79 10.40
C TRP A 119 -2.49 6.23 10.71
N ALA A 120 -2.37 7.07 9.69
CA ALA A 120 -2.03 8.48 9.87
C ALA A 120 -3.11 9.25 10.64
N ALA A 121 -4.40 8.98 10.37
CA ALA A 121 -5.51 9.61 11.08
C ALA A 121 -5.54 9.21 12.56
N CYS A 122 -5.37 7.93 12.89
CA CYS A 122 -5.26 7.45 14.27
C CYS A 122 -4.10 8.13 15.00
N ARG A 123 -2.92 8.23 14.36
CA ARG A 123 -1.75 8.94 14.94
C ARG A 123 -2.04 10.42 15.20
N ALA A 124 -2.67 11.11 14.24
CA ALA A 124 -3.03 12.52 14.41
C ALA A 124 -4.04 12.74 15.56
N LEU A 125 -4.88 11.75 15.84
CA LEU A 125 -5.86 11.78 16.93
C LEU A 125 -5.35 11.17 18.24
N SER A 126 -4.07 10.77 18.31
CA SER A 126 -3.48 10.06 19.48
C SER A 126 -4.25 8.78 19.88
N ILE A 127 -4.82 8.11 18.87
CA ILE A 127 -5.44 6.80 19.01
C ILE A 127 -4.34 5.75 18.79
N HIS A 128 -4.07 4.96 19.81
CA HIS A 128 -2.93 4.04 19.87
C HIS A 128 -3.35 2.57 19.97
N GLU A 129 -4.65 2.30 19.91
CA GLU A 129 -5.22 0.97 19.96
C GLU A 129 -4.82 0.17 18.72
N THR A 130 -4.12 -0.95 18.96
CA THR A 130 -3.77 -1.94 17.95
C THR A 130 -5.03 -2.51 17.28
N ILE A 131 -5.09 -2.44 15.94
CA ILE A 131 -6.16 -3.07 15.15
C ILE A 131 -5.61 -4.34 14.51
N LYS A 132 -5.93 -5.50 15.11
CA LYS A 132 -5.42 -6.82 14.69
C LYS A 132 -6.11 -7.35 13.43
N GLY A 133 -5.35 -8.08 12.60
CA GLY A 133 -5.89 -8.82 11.45
C GLY A 133 -6.03 -8.01 10.15
N TYR A 134 -5.63 -6.74 10.17
CA TYR A 134 -5.66 -5.84 9.00
C TYR A 134 -4.26 -5.47 8.47
N GLY A 135 -3.26 -6.24 8.89
CA GLY A 135 -1.86 -6.08 8.51
C GLY A 135 -1.02 -5.35 9.56
N LYS A 136 0.30 -5.53 9.46
CA LYS A 136 1.28 -5.02 10.40
C LYS A 136 1.17 -3.53 10.65
N LEU A 137 0.79 -2.74 9.64
CA LEU A 137 0.73 -1.28 9.76
C LEU A 137 -0.28 -0.82 10.82
N LEU A 138 -1.46 -1.43 10.88
CA LEU A 138 -2.47 -1.08 11.87
C LEU A 138 -2.23 -1.76 13.22
N GLU A 139 -1.39 -2.80 13.25
CA GLU A 139 -0.95 -3.42 14.48
C GLU A 139 0.13 -2.60 15.20
N THR A 140 0.91 -1.79 14.47
CA THR A 140 1.97 -0.92 15.05
C THR A 140 1.46 0.44 15.54
N LEU A 141 0.15 0.68 15.62
CA LEU A 141 -0.44 1.93 16.13
C LEU A 141 0.01 2.28 17.56
N SER A 142 0.29 1.27 18.38
CA SER A 142 0.81 1.43 19.75
C SER A 142 2.30 1.80 19.80
N GLU A 143 3.05 1.49 18.74
CA GLU A 143 4.51 1.68 18.66
C GLU A 143 4.88 3.02 18.02
N ALA A 144 3.95 3.59 17.24
CA ALA A 144 4.10 4.87 16.59
C ALA A 144 3.87 6.03 17.57
N LYS A 145 4.80 6.23 18.51
CA LYS A 145 4.84 7.48 19.31
C LYS A 145 5.01 8.70 18.38
N PRO A 146 4.41 9.85 18.73
CA PRO A 146 4.51 11.08 17.96
C PRO A 146 5.95 11.56 17.81
#